data_AF-A0A9E1LAL7-F1
#
_entry.id   AF-A0A9E1LAL7-F1
#
_cell.length_a   1.000
_cell.length_b   1.000
_cell.length_c   1.000
_cell.angle_alpha   90.00
_cell.angle_beta   90.00
_cell.angle_gamma   90.00
#
_symmetry.space_group_name_H-M   'P 1'
#
loop_
_entity.id
_entity.type
_entity.pdbx_description
1 polymer ?
#
loop_
_entity_poly.entity_id
_entity_poly.type
_entity_poly.pdbx_seq_one_letter_code
_entity_poly.pdbx_strand_id
1 'polypeptide(L)' 'MKKLILFTVAGSLVGFFYYYFIGCNNSCAITSSPINSTTYGAALGFILGFPTEK' A
#
# COMPACT_ATOMS: atom_id res chain seq x y z
N MET A 1 -15.45 5.97 -9.25
CA MET A 1 -14.06 6.34 -9.61
C MET A 1 -13.37 7.23 -8.57
N LYS A 2 -13.97 8.34 -8.10
CA LYS A 2 -13.29 9.26 -7.17
C LYS A 2 -12.89 8.65 -5.81
N LYS A 3 -13.73 7.76 -5.26
CA LYS A 3 -13.41 6.99 -4.04
C LYS A 3 -12.23 6.04 -4.23
N LEU A 4 -12.14 5.39 -5.39
CA LEU A 4 -11.09 4.43 -5.73
C LEU A 4 -9.71 5.08 -5.69
N ILE A 5 -9.57 6.26 -6.33
CA ILE A 5 -8.31 7.01 -6.33
C ILE A 5 -7.92 7.46 -4.91
N LEU A 6 -8.89 7.91 -4.12
CA LEU A 6 -8.65 8.34 -2.74
C LEU A 6 -8.10 7.19 -1.87
N PHE A 7 -8.72 6.01 -1.98
CA PHE A 7 -8.31 4.81 -1.23
C PHE A 7 -6.97 4.23 -1.73
N THR A 8 -6.70 4.25 -3.04
CA THR A 8 -5.40 3.84 -3.60
C THR A 8 -4.27 4.75 -3.16
N VAL A 9 -4.47 6.08 -3.18
CA VAL A 9 -3.46 7.06 -2.74
C VAL A 9 -3.23 6.94 -1.23
N ALA A 10 -4.30 6.78 -0.44
CA ALA A 10 -4.18 6.54 0.99
C ALA A 10 -3.44 5.22 1.30
N GLY A 11 -3.75 4.13 0.60
CA GLY A 11 -3.08 2.83 0.75
C GLY A 11 -1.60 2.89 0.37
N SER A 12 -1.26 3.61 -0.69
CA SER A 12 0.13 3.84 -1.12
C SER A 12 0.92 4.63 -0.06
N LEU A 13 0.34 5.72 0.47
CA LEU A 13 0.93 6.51 1.55
C LEU A 13 1.16 5.69 2.81
N VAL A 14 0.15 4.91 3.23
CA VAL A 14 0.27 4.04 4.41
C VAL A 14 1.34 2.96 4.19
N GLY A 15 1.40 2.34 3.01
CA GLY A 15 2.43 1.34 2.68
C GLY A 15 3.85 1.91 2.61
N PHE A 16 4.00 3.17 2.18
CA PHE A 16 5.26 3.89 2.19
C PHE A 16 5.68 4.30 3.60
N PHE A 17 4.77 4.85 4.41
CA PHE A 17 5.04 5.19 5.80
C PHE A 17 5.35 3.95 6.65
N TYR A 18 4.67 2.83 6.38
CA TYR A 18 4.98 1.55 7.02
C TYR A 18 6.41 1.11 6.73
N TYR A 19 6.86 1.21 5.46
CA TYR A 19 8.25 0.96 5.10
C TYR A 19 9.21 1.92 5.83
N TYR A 20 8.88 3.21 5.90
CA TYR A 20 9.76 4.24 6.47
C TYR A 20 9.90 4.15 8.01
N PHE A 21 8.80 3.89 8.72
CA PHE A 21 8.80 3.85 10.19
C PHE A 21 9.20 2.48 10.75
N ILE A 22 8.81 1.38 10.10
CA ILE A 22 9.01 0.02 10.64
C ILE A 22 10.20 -0.68 9.99
N GLY A 23 10.64 -0.23 8.81
CA GLY A 23 11.95 -0.49 8.19
C GLY A 23 12.68 -1.76 8.65
N CYS A 24 12.41 -2.87 7.99
CA CYS A 24 12.95 -4.18 8.39
C CYS A 24 14.37 -4.39 7.83
N ASN A 25 15.35 -4.60 8.71
CA ASN A 25 16.78 -4.72 8.35
C ASN A 25 17.21 -6.15 7.96
N ASN A 26 16.45 -7.19 8.33
CA ASN A 26 16.88 -8.60 8.24
C ASN A 26 15.90 -9.52 7.49
N SER A 27 15.63 -9.27 6.20
CA SER A 27 14.92 -10.22 5.31
C SER A 27 13.37 -10.22 5.39
N CYS A 28 12.76 -9.04 5.24
CA CYS A 28 11.30 -8.97 5.04
C CYS A 28 10.93 -9.12 3.55
N ALA A 29 10.17 -10.16 3.19
CA ALA A 29 9.76 -10.46 1.80
C ALA A 29 8.97 -9.33 1.10
N ILE A 30 8.22 -8.51 1.86
CA ILE A 30 7.42 -7.38 1.34
C ILE A 30 8.16 -6.04 1.50
N THR A 31 9.00 -5.89 2.53
CA THR A 31 9.62 -4.63 2.97
C THR A 31 11.11 -4.54 2.60
N SER A 32 11.67 -5.50 1.86
CA SER A 32 13.08 -5.46 1.43
C SER A 32 13.40 -4.24 0.54
N SER A 33 12.40 -3.73 -0.19
CA SER A 33 12.53 -2.55 -1.06
C SER A 33 11.36 -1.58 -0.85
N PRO A 34 11.61 -0.26 -0.87
CA PRO A 34 10.58 0.77 -0.70
C PRO A 34 9.49 0.65 -1.78
N ILE A 35 9.89 0.18 -2.97
CA ILE A 35 9.02 -0.03 -4.12
C ILE A 35 8.01 -1.15 -3.85
N ASN A 36 8.43 -2.28 -3.27
CA ASN A 36 7.52 -3.40 -2.99
C ASN A 36 6.48 -3.03 -1.93
N SER A 37 6.88 -2.36 -0.84
CA SER A 37 5.96 -1.99 0.25
C SER A 37 4.93 -0.95 -0.20
N THR A 38 5.35 0.02 -1.03
CA THR A 38 4.46 1.03 -1.60
C THR A 38 3.50 0.41 -2.62
N THR A 39 3.99 -0.50 -3.47
CA THR A 39 3.17 -1.21 -4.46
C THR A 39 2.15 -2.13 -3.79
N TYR A 40 2.52 -2.82 -2.71
CA TYR A 40 1.59 -3.62 -1.91
C TYR A 40 0.53 -2.75 -1.22
N GLY A 41 0.93 -1.62 -0.61
CA GLY A 41 0.00 -0.68 -0.01
C GLY A 41 -0.97 -0.07 -1.03
N ALA A 42 -0.47 0.27 -2.22
CA ALA A 42 -1.28 0.74 -3.34
C ALA A 42 -2.24 -0.34 -3.85
N ALA A 43 -1.78 -1.60 -3.99
CA ALA A 43 -2.62 -2.71 -4.41
C ALA A 43 -3.74 -3.01 -3.41
N LEU A 44 -3.45 -2.97 -2.10
CA LEU A 44 -4.45 -3.12 -1.05
C LEU A 44 -5.44 -1.96 -1.03
N GLY A 45 -4.97 -0.71 -1.16
CA GLY A 45 -5.82 0.46 -1.27
C GLY A 45 -6.70 0.45 -2.52
N PHE A 46 -6.16 -0.08 -3.63
CA PHE A 46 -6.90 -0.26 -4.88
C PHE A 46 -7.98 -1.33 -4.74
N ILE A 47 -7.69 -2.47 -4.11
CA ILE A 47 -8.67 -3.54 -3.84
C ILE A 47 -9.79 -3.05 -2.91
N LEU A 48 -9.45 -2.31 -1.84
CA LEU A 48 -10.44 -1.75 -0.91
C LEU A 48 -11.28 -0.63 -1.52
N GLY A 49 -10.67 0.17 -2.41
CA GLY A 49 -11.35 1.22 -3.15
C GLY A 49 -12.14 0.68 -4.35
N PHE A 50 -11.80 -0.53 -4.82
CA PHE A 50 -12.51 -1.19 -5.90
C PHE A 50 -13.96 -1.39 -5.44
N PRO A 51 -14.96 -1.01 -6.26
CA PRO A 51 -16.34 -1.24 -5.92
C PRO A 51 -16.55 -2.75 -5.83
N THR A 52 -16.47 -3.31 -4.63
CA THR A 52 -17.08 -4.60 -4.34
C THR A 52 -18.58 -4.30 -4.37
N GLU A 53 -19.16 -4.45 -5.55
CA GLU A 53 -20.60 -4.36 -5.73
C GLU A 53 -21.22 -5.44 -4.82
N LYS A 54 -21.98 -4.98 -3.82
CA LYS A 54 -23.05 -5.74 -3.20
C LYS A 54 -24.35 -5.15 -3.70
#